data_AF-S0F4R5-F1
#
_entry.id   AF-S0F4R5-F1
#
_cell.length_a   1.000
_cell.length_b   1.000
_cell.length_c   1.000
_cell.angle_alpha   90.00
_cell.angle_beta   90.00
_cell.angle_gamma   90.00
#
_symmetry.space_group_name_H-M   'P 1'
#
loop_
_entity.id
_entity.type
_entity.pdbx_description
1 polymer ?
#
loop_
_entity_poly.entity_id
_entity_poly.type
_entity_poly.pdbx_seq_one_letter_code
_entity_poly.pdbx_strand_id
1 'polypeptide(L)'
;MIPVDPMLKVIGPKKKKPLPVFVKEAEMDRLLDDADFGDGFLGVRDRMILEVFYETGVRRSELIGLNDADVDFSSCVIKVTGKRNKQRLIPFGEELERDLRVYLSVRDENISERENDAFFVRKDGRRLSPGMVYLLVKRNLTKVVTLKKKSPHVLRHTFATSMLNHQAELEAVKELLGHESLSTTEVYTHTTFEELKKVYEQAHPRA
;
A
#
# COMPACT_ATOMS: atom_id res chain seq x y z
N MET A 1 29.69 39.84 -34.29
CA MET A 1 29.69 39.06 -33.03
C MET A 1 28.32 39.28 -32.39
N ILE A 2 27.41 38.31 -32.45
CA ILE A 2 26.08 38.40 -31.81
C ILE A 2 26.25 37.82 -30.40
N PRO A 3 26.11 38.60 -29.30
CA PRO A 3 26.52 38.14 -27.98
C PRO A 3 25.43 37.42 -27.17
N VAL A 4 24.25 37.13 -27.75
CA VAL A 4 23.15 36.53 -26.96
C VAL A 4 22.43 35.48 -27.79
N ASP A 5 22.50 34.24 -27.31
CA ASP A 5 21.78 33.10 -27.86
C ASP A 5 20.25 33.33 -27.74
N PRO A 6 19.51 33.47 -28.86
CA PRO A 6 18.07 33.70 -28.86
C PRO A 6 17.27 32.54 -28.25
N MET A 7 17.87 31.34 -28.10
CA MET A 7 17.20 30.17 -27.56
C MET A 7 17.04 30.18 -26.03
N LEU A 8 17.74 31.08 -25.31
CA LEU A 8 17.65 31.18 -23.84
C LEU A 8 16.25 31.57 -23.32
N LYS A 9 15.34 32.04 -24.18
CA LYS A 9 13.93 32.35 -23.84
C LYS A 9 12.92 31.31 -24.35
N VAL A 10 13.38 30.24 -25.00
CA VAL A 10 12.49 29.19 -25.51
C VAL A 10 12.20 28.20 -24.38
N ILE A 11 11.10 28.42 -23.68
CA ILE A 11 10.52 27.41 -22.80
C ILE A 11 9.99 26.29 -23.70
N GLY A 12 10.72 25.17 -23.75
CA GLY A 12 10.29 24.00 -24.49
C GLY A 12 8.88 23.57 -24.08
N PRO A 13 8.08 22.98 -25.00
CA PRO A 13 6.71 22.58 -24.70
C PRO A 13 6.70 21.68 -23.45
N LYS A 14 5.87 22.03 -22.46
CA LYS A 14 5.72 21.23 -21.23
C LYS A 14 5.46 19.79 -21.63
N LYS A 15 6.43 18.89 -21.39
CA LYS A 15 6.23 17.45 -21.58
C LYS A 15 5.01 17.05 -20.75
N LYS A 16 3.96 16.55 -21.40
CA LYS A 16 2.76 16.04 -20.72
C LYS A 16 3.25 15.03 -19.68
N LYS A 17 2.98 15.30 -18.39
CA LYS A 17 3.29 14.33 -17.34
C LYS A 17 2.54 13.04 -17.70
N PRO A 18 3.22 11.88 -17.77
CA PRO A 18 2.54 10.63 -18.07
C PRO A 18 1.46 10.42 -17.01
N LEU A 19 0.29 9.97 -17.45
CA LEU A 19 -0.80 9.67 -16.53
C LEU A 19 -0.31 8.66 -15.48
N PRO A 20 -0.73 8.82 -14.22
CA PRO A 20 -0.47 7.83 -13.19
C PRO A 20 -0.88 6.43 -13.65
N VAL A 21 -0.06 5.44 -13.33
CA VAL A 21 -0.28 4.04 -13.70
C VAL A 21 -0.86 3.32 -12.48
N PHE A 22 -2.02 2.69 -12.65
CA PHE A 22 -2.68 1.85 -11.65
C PHE A 22 -3.07 0.50 -12.26
N VAL A 23 -3.35 -0.47 -11.40
CA VAL A 23 -3.86 -1.81 -11.76
C VAL A 23 -5.39 -1.77 -11.68
N LYS A 24 -6.09 -2.38 -12.63
CA LYS A 24 -7.55 -2.46 -12.58
C LYS A 24 -7.98 -3.47 -11.51
N GLU A 25 -9.14 -3.26 -10.90
CA GLU A 25 -9.71 -4.15 -9.87
C GLU A 25 -9.77 -5.61 -10.35
N ALA A 26 -10.35 -5.86 -11.52
CA ALA A 26 -10.39 -7.22 -12.10
C ALA A 26 -9.00 -7.86 -12.37
N GLU A 27 -7.92 -7.10 -12.44
CA GLU A 27 -6.55 -7.64 -12.52
C GLU A 27 -5.95 -7.86 -11.13
N MET A 28 -6.38 -7.10 -10.12
CA MET A 28 -6.07 -7.35 -8.72
C MET A 28 -6.78 -8.59 -8.21
N ASP A 29 -8.06 -8.76 -8.52
CA ASP A 29 -8.85 -9.95 -8.15
C ASP A 29 -8.20 -11.20 -8.76
N ARG A 30 -7.91 -11.18 -10.07
CA ARG A 30 -7.14 -12.25 -10.74
C ARG A 30 -5.77 -12.50 -10.11
N LEU A 31 -5.14 -11.47 -9.54
CA LEU A 31 -3.84 -11.65 -8.88
C LEU A 31 -3.98 -12.28 -7.49
N LEU A 32 -5.00 -11.92 -6.72
CA LEU A 32 -5.16 -12.36 -5.34
C LEU A 32 -5.87 -13.71 -5.24
N ASP A 33 -6.83 -13.95 -6.14
CA ASP A 33 -7.71 -15.11 -6.09
C ASP A 33 -7.22 -16.27 -6.99
N ASP A 34 -6.71 -15.95 -8.19
CA ASP A 34 -6.38 -16.98 -9.20
C ASP A 34 -4.87 -17.26 -9.35
N ALA A 35 -4.01 -16.31 -8.96
CA ALA A 35 -2.58 -16.45 -9.24
C ALA A 35 -1.91 -17.45 -8.29
N ASP A 36 -1.08 -18.31 -8.86
CA ASP A 36 -0.23 -19.19 -8.08
C ASP A 36 0.88 -18.40 -7.36
N PHE A 37 0.86 -18.39 -6.02
CA PHE A 37 1.90 -17.79 -5.18
C PHE A 37 2.97 -18.80 -4.74
N GLY A 38 2.83 -20.06 -5.12
CA GLY A 38 3.58 -21.20 -4.62
C GLY A 38 3.10 -21.64 -3.25
N ASP A 39 3.57 -22.82 -2.84
CA ASP A 39 3.15 -23.45 -1.60
C ASP A 39 3.91 -22.94 -0.36
N GLY A 40 3.27 -23.09 0.79
CA GLY A 40 3.85 -22.85 2.11
C GLY A 40 4.03 -21.36 2.45
N PHE A 41 4.84 -21.12 3.49
CA PHE A 41 4.98 -19.78 4.11
C PHE A 41 5.32 -18.66 3.12
N LEU A 42 6.18 -18.91 2.14
CA LEU A 42 6.61 -17.87 1.20
C LEU A 42 5.46 -17.43 0.28
N GLY A 43 4.63 -18.36 -0.18
CA GLY A 43 3.49 -18.03 -1.03
C GLY A 43 2.43 -17.24 -0.26
N VAL A 44 2.05 -17.73 0.93
CA VAL A 44 1.10 -17.05 1.82
C VAL A 44 1.58 -15.64 2.16
N ARG A 45 2.86 -15.48 2.54
CA ARG A 45 3.43 -14.16 2.81
C ARG A 45 3.38 -13.25 1.58
N ASP A 46 3.77 -13.75 0.42
CA ASP A 46 3.89 -12.94 -0.79
C ASP A 46 2.51 -12.47 -1.30
N ARG A 47 1.46 -13.30 -1.16
CA ARG A 47 0.07 -12.90 -1.37
C ARG A 47 -0.33 -11.82 -0.37
N MET A 48 -0.13 -12.08 0.93
CA MET A 48 -0.53 -11.17 2.01
C MET A 48 0.10 -9.77 1.88
N ILE A 49 1.36 -9.69 1.46
CA ILE A 49 2.03 -8.41 1.22
C ILE A 49 1.33 -7.61 0.11
N LEU A 50 0.90 -8.26 -0.97
CA LEU A 50 0.19 -7.58 -2.07
C LEU A 50 -1.20 -7.12 -1.66
N GLU A 51 -1.89 -7.99 -0.93
CA GLU A 51 -3.23 -7.73 -0.40
C GLU A 51 -3.21 -6.54 0.54
N VAL A 52 -2.33 -6.52 1.55
CA VAL A 52 -2.15 -5.35 2.43
C VAL A 52 -1.82 -4.09 1.62
N PHE A 53 -0.94 -4.15 0.62
CA PHE A 53 -0.65 -2.97 -0.20
C PHE A 53 -1.88 -2.46 -0.96
N TYR A 54 -2.69 -3.38 -1.47
CA TYR A 54 -3.88 -3.04 -2.25
C TYR A 54 -4.99 -2.49 -1.34
N GLU A 55 -5.22 -3.11 -0.20
CA GLU A 55 -6.34 -2.77 0.67
C GLU A 55 -6.07 -1.57 1.59
N THR A 56 -4.82 -1.32 1.95
CA THR A 56 -4.51 -0.27 2.95
C THR A 56 -3.75 0.91 2.36
N GLY A 57 -3.27 0.78 1.12
CA GLY A 57 -2.48 1.81 0.45
C GLY A 57 -1.18 2.17 1.18
N VAL A 58 -0.67 1.35 2.10
CA VAL A 58 0.53 1.65 2.88
C VAL A 58 1.78 1.85 2.01
N ARG A 59 2.73 2.64 2.50
CA ARG A 59 4.03 2.79 1.84
C ARG A 59 4.86 1.52 2.06
N ARG A 60 5.78 1.23 1.12
CA ARG A 60 6.73 0.12 1.28
C ARG A 60 7.49 0.14 2.61
N SER A 61 7.94 1.31 3.06
CA SER A 61 8.64 1.45 4.33
C SER A 61 7.75 1.21 5.54
N GLU A 62 6.47 1.57 5.44
CA GLU A 62 5.47 1.38 6.50
C GLU A 62 5.16 -0.11 6.66
N LEU A 63 4.91 -0.82 5.54
CA LEU A 63 4.72 -2.28 5.55
C LEU A 63 5.93 -3.01 6.12
N ILE A 64 7.14 -2.62 5.69
CA ILE A 64 8.37 -3.22 6.21
C ILE A 64 8.54 -2.94 7.69
N GLY A 65 8.15 -1.76 8.17
CA GLY A 65 8.30 -1.32 9.56
C GLY A 65 7.23 -1.84 10.52
N LEU A 66 6.19 -2.50 10.03
CA LEU A 66 5.07 -2.98 10.84
C LEU A 66 5.51 -4.05 11.84
N ASN A 67 4.99 -3.97 13.07
CA ASN A 67 5.16 -4.97 14.11
C ASN A 67 3.84 -5.67 14.45
N ASP A 68 3.91 -6.80 15.16
CA ASP A 68 2.70 -7.52 15.64
C ASP A 68 1.78 -6.60 16.46
N ALA A 69 2.34 -5.76 17.33
CA ALA A 69 1.61 -4.81 18.17
C ALA A 69 1.00 -3.61 17.41
N ASP A 70 1.30 -3.47 16.12
CA ASP A 70 0.74 -2.40 15.27
C ASP A 70 -0.55 -2.84 14.56
N VAL A 71 -0.92 -4.11 14.62
CA VAL A 71 -2.14 -4.65 14.02
C VAL A 71 -3.11 -5.03 15.14
N ASP A 72 -4.18 -4.24 15.25
CA ASP A 72 -5.28 -4.52 16.17
C ASP A 72 -6.41 -5.21 15.43
N PHE A 73 -6.50 -6.53 15.61
CA PHE A 73 -7.55 -7.35 15.01
C PHE A 73 -8.92 -7.16 15.67
N SER A 74 -8.99 -6.61 16.89
CA SER A 74 -10.27 -6.39 17.57
C SER A 74 -10.99 -5.17 17.02
N SER A 75 -10.24 -4.14 16.62
CA SER A 75 -10.76 -2.92 16.02
C SER A 75 -10.64 -2.88 14.49
N CYS A 76 -9.98 -3.89 13.90
CA CYS A 76 -9.56 -3.96 12.49
C CYS A 76 -8.78 -2.73 12.05
N VAL A 77 -7.68 -2.45 12.76
CA VAL A 77 -6.84 -1.26 12.54
C VAL A 77 -5.37 -1.61 12.42
N ILE A 78 -4.71 -1.04 11.41
CA ILE A 78 -3.25 -1.03 11.30
C ILE A 78 -2.72 0.36 11.64
N LYS A 79 -1.85 0.42 12.64
CA LYS A 79 -1.10 1.63 13.00
C LYS A 79 0.22 1.66 12.23
N VAL A 80 0.41 2.65 11.37
CA VAL A 80 1.66 2.79 10.60
C VAL A 80 2.44 4.03 10.98
N THR A 81 3.76 3.90 11.01
CA THR A 81 4.69 5.00 11.30
C THR A 81 5.37 5.48 10.02
N GLY A 82 5.07 6.72 9.62
CA GLY A 82 5.59 7.37 8.43
C GLY A 82 6.80 8.27 8.69
N LYS A 83 7.03 9.22 7.77
CA LYS A 83 8.14 10.19 7.87
C LYS A 83 7.98 11.05 9.13
N ARG A 84 9.10 11.45 9.76
CA ARG A 84 9.13 12.27 10.99
C ARG A 84 8.42 11.62 12.18
N ASN A 85 8.39 10.28 12.23
CA ASN A 85 7.73 9.51 13.29
C ASN A 85 6.22 9.79 13.43
N LYS A 86 5.58 10.28 12.36
CA LYS A 86 4.14 10.52 12.35
C LYS A 86 3.40 9.20 12.21
N GLN A 87 2.45 8.97 13.09
CA GLN A 87 1.62 7.79 13.09
C GLN A 87 0.25 8.10 12.48
N ARG A 88 -0.35 7.11 11.83
CA ARG A 88 -1.76 7.13 11.45
C ARG A 88 -2.36 5.75 11.60
N LEU A 89 -3.68 5.71 11.76
CA LEU A 89 -4.47 4.49 11.81
C LEU A 89 -5.11 4.26 10.45
N ILE A 90 -5.10 3.02 9.98
CA ILE A 90 -5.73 2.61 8.73
C ILE A 90 -6.72 1.50 9.07
N PRO A 91 -8.03 1.72 8.90
CA PRO A 91 -9.01 0.66 9.06
C PRO A 91 -8.84 -0.39 7.94
N PHE A 92 -9.24 -1.62 8.22
CA PHE A 92 -9.33 -2.69 7.23
C PHE A 92 -10.57 -3.56 7.46
N GLY A 93 -10.95 -4.32 6.42
CA GLY A 93 -12.15 -5.14 6.39
C GLY A 93 -12.01 -6.50 7.06
N GLU A 94 -13.13 -7.19 7.26
CA GLU A 94 -13.14 -8.55 7.84
C GLU A 94 -12.42 -9.57 6.96
N GLU A 95 -12.42 -9.36 5.63
CA GLU A 95 -11.69 -10.22 4.70
C GLU A 95 -10.18 -10.17 4.98
N LEU A 96 -9.60 -8.98 5.03
CA LEU A 96 -8.20 -8.80 5.38
C LEU A 96 -7.87 -9.29 6.79
N GLU A 97 -8.80 -9.15 7.74
CA GLU A 97 -8.62 -9.70 9.09
C GLU A 97 -8.38 -11.21 9.05
N ARG A 98 -9.26 -11.95 8.38
CA ARG A 98 -9.17 -13.41 8.25
C ARG A 98 -7.85 -13.81 7.58
N ASP A 99 -7.52 -13.12 6.50
CA ASP A 99 -6.35 -13.40 5.67
C ASP A 99 -5.03 -13.11 6.42
N LEU A 100 -4.98 -12.02 7.19
CA LEU A 100 -3.86 -11.72 8.09
C LEU A 100 -3.72 -12.77 9.19
N ARG A 101 -4.82 -13.29 9.76
CA ARG A 101 -4.76 -14.37 10.78
C ARG A 101 -4.23 -15.67 10.20
N VAL A 102 -4.64 -16.03 8.98
CA VAL A 102 -4.08 -17.19 8.26
C VAL A 102 -2.58 -17.01 8.06
N TYR A 103 -2.15 -15.82 7.62
CA TYR A 103 -0.73 -15.51 7.50
C TYR A 103 0.03 -15.69 8.82
N LEU A 104 -0.51 -15.17 9.94
CA LEU A 104 0.11 -15.30 11.26
C LEU A 104 0.26 -16.76 11.69
N SER A 105 -0.78 -17.58 11.53
CA SER A 105 -0.71 -19.02 11.85
C SER A 105 0.41 -19.70 11.05
N VAL A 106 0.41 -19.52 9.72
CA VAL A 106 1.42 -20.13 8.86
C VAL A 106 2.82 -19.61 9.17
N ARG A 107 2.97 -18.31 9.46
CA ARG A 107 4.25 -17.71 9.85
C ARG A 107 4.77 -18.35 11.13
N ASP A 108 3.95 -18.42 12.17
CA ASP A 108 4.37 -18.86 13.50
C ASP A 108 4.61 -20.38 13.55
N GLU A 109 3.94 -21.15 12.70
CA GLU A 109 4.23 -22.59 12.49
C GLU A 109 5.56 -22.83 11.75
N ASN A 110 5.96 -21.94 10.83
CA ASN A 110 7.13 -22.15 9.97
C ASN A 110 8.39 -21.40 10.45
N ILE A 111 8.23 -20.39 11.30
CA ILE A 111 9.31 -19.50 11.77
C ILE A 111 9.36 -19.56 13.29
N SER A 112 10.12 -20.52 13.81
CA SER A 112 10.25 -20.76 15.25
C SER A 112 11.04 -19.69 15.99
N GLU A 113 11.96 -19.00 15.31
CA GLU A 113 12.80 -17.95 15.89
C GLU A 113 12.69 -16.67 15.07
N ARG A 114 12.31 -15.56 15.73
CA ARG A 114 12.28 -14.22 15.15
C ARG A 114 13.28 -13.33 15.85
N GLU A 115 14.09 -12.61 15.07
CA GLU A 115 15.06 -11.65 15.63
C GLU A 115 14.41 -10.34 16.11
N ASN A 116 13.12 -10.14 15.82
CA ASN A 116 12.38 -8.91 16.09
C ASN A 116 10.85 -9.14 15.98
N ASP A 117 10.07 -8.19 16.47
CA ASP A 117 8.60 -8.23 16.47
C ASP A 117 7.95 -7.88 15.11
N ALA A 118 8.68 -7.98 14.00
CA ALA A 118 8.14 -7.64 12.69
C ALA A 118 6.93 -8.49 12.35
N PHE A 119 5.90 -7.81 11.86
CA PHE A 119 4.69 -8.46 11.36
C PHE A 119 5.03 -9.33 10.15
N PHE A 120 5.72 -8.75 9.16
CA PHE A 120 6.19 -9.47 7.98
C PHE A 120 7.67 -9.83 8.08
N VAL A 121 7.96 -11.13 7.92
CA VAL A 121 9.32 -11.67 8.02
C VAL A 121 9.75 -12.46 6.78
N ARG A 122 11.05 -12.55 6.60
CA ARG A 122 11.73 -13.43 5.66
C ARG A 122 11.72 -14.88 6.19
N LYS A 123 12.17 -15.82 5.36
CA LYS A 123 12.28 -17.25 5.75
C LYS A 123 13.24 -17.47 6.92
N ASP A 124 14.21 -16.58 7.10
CA ASP A 124 15.19 -16.59 8.19
C ASP A 124 14.72 -15.81 9.42
N GLY A 125 13.43 -15.49 9.56
CA GLY A 125 12.87 -14.79 10.73
C GLY A 125 13.21 -13.31 10.84
N ARG A 126 13.98 -12.77 9.88
CA ARG A 126 14.37 -11.35 9.83
C ARG A 126 13.30 -10.50 9.17
N ARG A 127 13.28 -9.19 9.50
CA ARG A 127 12.43 -8.20 8.82
C ARG A 127 12.70 -8.18 7.31
N LEU A 128 11.67 -7.90 6.52
CA LEU A 128 11.78 -7.75 5.07
C LEU A 128 12.77 -6.64 4.66
N SER A 129 13.45 -6.84 3.53
CA SER A 129 14.30 -5.79 2.95
C SER A 129 13.54 -4.98 1.87
N PRO A 130 13.83 -3.68 1.71
CA PRO A 130 13.16 -2.85 0.70
C PRO A 130 13.31 -3.37 -0.74
N GLY A 131 14.45 -3.97 -1.07
CA GLY A 131 14.71 -4.56 -2.38
C GLY A 131 13.87 -5.81 -2.62
N MET A 132 13.75 -6.68 -1.60
CA MET A 132 12.97 -7.90 -1.68
C MET A 132 11.49 -7.62 -1.90
N VAL A 133 10.90 -6.69 -1.13
CA VAL A 133 9.49 -6.28 -1.33
C VAL A 133 9.26 -5.70 -2.73
N TYR A 134 10.20 -4.90 -3.23
CA TYR A 134 10.07 -4.35 -4.58
C TYR A 134 10.07 -5.45 -5.66
N LEU A 135 11.00 -6.41 -5.56
CA LEU A 135 11.12 -7.52 -6.51
C LEU A 135 9.90 -8.44 -6.45
N LEU A 136 9.41 -8.74 -5.24
CA LEU A 136 8.19 -9.52 -5.00
C LEU A 136 6.99 -8.88 -5.71
N VAL A 137 6.74 -7.59 -5.46
CA VAL A 137 5.63 -6.86 -6.08
C VAL A 137 5.79 -6.82 -7.60
N LYS A 138 6.99 -6.54 -8.11
CA LYS A 138 7.27 -6.50 -9.55
C LYS A 138 7.01 -7.86 -10.22
N ARG A 139 7.46 -8.96 -9.59
CA ARG A 139 7.30 -10.33 -10.08
C ARG A 139 5.82 -10.70 -10.17
N ASN A 140 5.07 -10.52 -9.09
CA ASN A 140 3.68 -10.94 -9.02
C ASN A 140 2.77 -10.09 -9.91
N LEU A 141 2.95 -8.76 -9.94
CA LEU A 141 2.23 -7.92 -10.91
C LEU A 141 2.52 -8.30 -12.37
N THR A 142 3.67 -8.89 -12.67
CA THR A 142 3.96 -9.32 -14.05
C THR A 142 3.07 -10.47 -14.52
N LYS A 143 2.46 -11.23 -13.61
CA LYS A 143 1.55 -12.32 -13.94
C LYS A 143 0.22 -11.83 -14.53
N VAL A 144 -0.26 -10.68 -14.06
CA VAL A 144 -1.59 -10.15 -14.42
C VAL A 144 -1.54 -8.89 -15.27
N VAL A 145 -0.48 -8.09 -15.19
CA VAL A 145 -0.43 -6.81 -15.92
C VAL A 145 0.76 -6.65 -16.87
N THR A 146 0.49 -5.98 -17.99
CA THR A 146 1.48 -5.56 -19.00
C THR A 146 2.04 -4.14 -18.75
N LEU A 147 1.70 -3.54 -17.60
CA LEU A 147 2.12 -2.17 -17.24
C LEU A 147 3.64 -2.00 -17.25
N LYS A 148 4.13 -0.86 -17.76
CA LYS A 148 5.57 -0.55 -17.75
C LYS A 148 6.15 -0.42 -16.34
N LYS A 149 5.36 0.03 -15.37
CA LYS A 149 5.74 0.18 -13.96
C LYS A 149 4.94 -0.82 -13.13
N LYS A 150 5.64 -1.61 -12.32
CA LYS A 150 5.10 -2.67 -11.45
C LYS A 150 5.83 -2.60 -10.12
N SER A 151 5.33 -1.78 -9.20
CA SER A 151 6.02 -1.47 -7.95
C SER A 151 5.02 -1.21 -6.81
N PRO A 152 5.45 -1.19 -5.54
CA PRO A 152 4.55 -0.88 -4.42
C PRO A 152 3.84 0.48 -4.56
N HIS A 153 4.49 1.45 -5.23
CA HIS A 153 3.86 2.74 -5.50
C HIS A 153 2.69 2.65 -6.47
N VAL A 154 2.70 1.68 -7.38
CA VAL A 154 1.58 1.43 -8.29
C VAL A 154 0.40 0.87 -7.50
N LEU A 155 0.61 -0.10 -6.62
CA LEU A 155 -0.45 -0.65 -5.76
C LEU A 155 -1.07 0.41 -4.85
N ARG A 156 -0.25 1.26 -4.23
CA ARG A 156 -0.74 2.40 -3.46
C ARG A 156 -1.59 3.36 -4.29
N HIS A 157 -1.22 3.58 -5.55
CA HIS A 157 -2.03 4.42 -6.44
C HIS A 157 -3.31 3.71 -6.89
N THR A 158 -3.25 2.39 -7.07
CA THR A 158 -4.41 1.53 -7.30
C THR A 158 -5.42 1.67 -6.15
N PHE A 159 -4.99 1.55 -4.90
CA PHE A 159 -5.84 1.79 -3.72
C PHE A 159 -6.53 3.16 -3.80
N ALA A 160 -5.75 4.24 -4.01
CA ALA A 160 -6.28 5.59 -4.08
C ALA A 160 -7.34 5.75 -5.18
N THR A 161 -7.08 5.14 -6.34
CA THR A 161 -7.99 5.19 -7.50
C THR A 161 -9.25 4.36 -7.25
N SER A 162 -9.12 3.18 -6.63
CA SER A 162 -10.23 2.31 -6.24
C SER A 162 -11.20 3.04 -5.32
N MET A 163 -10.67 3.66 -4.25
CA MET A 163 -11.47 4.44 -3.31
C MET A 163 -12.22 5.59 -3.99
N LEU A 164 -11.53 6.36 -4.85
CA LEU A 164 -12.14 7.48 -5.56
C LEU A 164 -13.20 7.03 -6.60
N ASN A 165 -13.00 5.88 -7.25
CA ASN A 165 -13.97 5.31 -8.18
C ASN A 165 -15.27 4.91 -7.46
N HIS A 166 -15.16 4.46 -6.21
CA HIS A 166 -16.29 4.15 -5.34
C HIS A 166 -16.73 5.34 -4.48
N GLN A 167 -16.53 6.57 -4.99
CA GLN A 167 -17.07 7.80 -4.42
C GLN A 167 -16.55 8.18 -3.02
N ALA A 168 -15.42 7.63 -2.58
CA ALA A 168 -14.76 8.12 -1.37
C ALA A 168 -14.37 9.60 -1.52
N GLU A 169 -14.56 10.37 -0.46
CA GLU A 169 -14.12 11.76 -0.43
C GLU A 169 -12.60 11.85 -0.56
N LEU A 170 -12.13 12.78 -1.41
CA LEU A 170 -10.71 12.94 -1.69
C LEU A 170 -9.89 13.23 -0.43
N GLU A 171 -10.47 14.00 0.49
CA GLU A 171 -9.89 14.35 1.79
C GLU A 171 -9.68 13.10 2.65
N ALA A 172 -10.68 12.23 2.77
CA ALA A 172 -10.56 10.96 3.47
C ALA A 172 -9.48 10.05 2.85
N VAL A 173 -9.41 9.98 1.51
CA VAL A 173 -8.37 9.21 0.81
C VAL A 173 -6.97 9.77 1.08
N LYS A 174 -6.81 11.10 1.17
CA LYS A 174 -5.52 11.74 1.53
C LYS A 174 -5.10 11.40 2.95
N GLU A 175 -6.04 11.40 3.89
CA GLU A 175 -5.82 11.04 5.30
C GLU A 175 -5.40 9.57 5.44
N LEU A 176 -6.13 8.63 4.81
CA LEU A 176 -5.79 7.20 4.78
C LEU A 176 -4.38 6.94 4.23
N LEU A 177 -3.99 7.70 3.20
CA LEU A 177 -2.66 7.60 2.61
C LEU A 177 -1.60 8.38 3.41
N GLY A 178 -1.98 9.29 4.31
CA GLY A 178 -1.05 10.17 5.03
C GLY A 178 -0.26 11.08 4.08
N HIS A 179 -0.94 11.70 3.10
CA HIS A 179 -0.34 12.74 2.25
C HIS A 179 -0.32 14.07 3.00
N GLU A 180 0.85 14.44 3.54
CA GLU A 180 1.08 15.85 3.91
C GLU A 180 1.27 16.70 2.65
N SER A 181 0.34 17.59 2.35
CA SER A 181 0.74 18.89 1.78
C SER A 181 0.46 19.98 2.81
N LEU A 182 1.54 20.55 3.34
CA LEU A 182 1.54 21.76 4.17
C LEU A 182 1.00 22.95 3.36
N SER A 183 -0.31 23.19 3.43
CA SER A 183 -0.90 24.52 3.20
C SER A 183 -2.26 24.69 3.87
N THR A 184 -2.51 24.04 5.01
CA THR A 184 -3.70 24.32 5.84
C THR A 184 -3.54 23.65 7.20
N THR A 185 -2.64 24.21 8.02
CA THR A 185 -2.58 23.90 9.46
C THR A 185 -3.73 24.57 10.24
N GLU A 186 -4.80 25.03 9.57
CA GLU A 186 -5.88 25.79 10.20
C GLU A 186 -7.31 25.34 9.81
N VAL A 187 -7.54 24.19 9.14
CA VAL A 187 -8.93 23.79 8.77
C VAL A 187 -9.34 22.32 9.02
N TYR A 188 -8.44 21.35 9.23
CA TYR A 188 -8.87 19.94 9.20
C TYR A 188 -8.97 19.28 10.56
N THR A 189 -10.06 19.61 11.27
CA THR A 189 -10.55 18.99 12.52
C THR A 189 -11.77 18.08 12.32
N HIS A 190 -12.12 17.71 11.09
CA HIS A 190 -13.47 17.21 10.80
C HIS A 190 -13.60 15.77 10.30
N THR A 191 -12.52 14.99 10.19
CA THR A 191 -12.65 13.57 9.82
C THR A 191 -12.15 12.70 10.97
N THR A 192 -13.09 12.25 11.80
CA THR A 192 -12.88 11.29 12.88
C THR A 192 -12.45 9.93 12.32
N PHE A 193 -11.84 9.12 13.17
CA PHE A 193 -11.48 7.75 12.81
C PHE A 193 -12.70 6.92 12.38
N GLU A 194 -13.85 7.13 13.01
CA GLU A 194 -15.11 6.46 12.65
C GLU A 194 -15.58 6.82 11.23
N GLU A 195 -15.40 8.09 10.82
CA GLU A 195 -15.71 8.52 9.46
C GLU A 195 -14.74 7.91 8.45
N LEU A 196 -13.44 7.82 8.77
CA LEU A 196 -12.47 7.12 7.91
C LEU A 196 -12.81 5.63 7.75
N LYS A 197 -13.25 4.97 8.82
CA LYS A 197 -13.69 3.57 8.77
C LYS A 197 -14.92 3.41 7.87
N LYS A 198 -15.93 4.27 8.02
CA LYS A 198 -17.12 4.26 7.15
C LYS A 198 -16.77 4.49 5.68
N VAL A 199 -15.88 5.45 5.39
CA VAL A 199 -15.43 5.70 4.01
C VAL A 199 -14.72 4.49 3.44
N TYR A 200 -13.88 3.81 4.22
CA TYR A 200 -13.25 2.56 3.80
C TYR A 200 -14.28 1.47 3.52
N GLU A 201 -15.19 1.19 4.45
CA GLU A 201 -16.25 0.19 4.32
C GLU A 201 -17.17 0.42 3.12
N GLN A 202 -17.41 1.68 2.76
CA GLN A 202 -18.28 2.03 1.63
C GLN A 202 -17.57 1.98 0.28
N ALA A 203 -16.26 2.23 0.25
CA ALA A 203 -15.56 2.53 -1.00
C ALA A 203 -14.47 1.53 -1.39
N HIS A 204 -13.95 0.70 -0.48
CA HIS A 204 -13.00 -0.32 -0.86
C HIS A 204 -13.76 -1.58 -1.35
N PRO A 205 -13.45 -2.13 -2.54
CA PRO A 205 -14.20 -3.24 -3.12
C PRO A 205 -14.09 -4.56 -2.33
N ARG A 206 -13.11 -4.65 -1.43
CA ARG A 206 -12.83 -5.81 -0.56
C ARG A 206 -12.95 -5.48 0.95
N ALA A 207 -13.71 -4.42 1.30
CA ALA A 207 -13.95 -4.07 2.70
C ALA A 207 -14.90 -5.05 3.41
#